data_AF-A0AA92S7K7-F1
#
_entry.id   AF-A0AA92S7K7-F1
#
_cell.length_a   1.000
_cell.length_b   1.000
_cell.length_c   1.000
_cell.angle_alpha   90.00
_cell.angle_beta   90.00
_cell.angle_gamma   90.00
#
_symmetry.space_group_name_H-M   'P 1'
#
loop_
_entity.id
_entity.type
_entity.pdbx_description
1 polymer ?
#
loop_
_entity_poly.entity_id
_entity_poly.type
_entity_poly.pdbx_seq_one_letter_code
_entity_poly.pdbx_strand_id
1 'polypeptide(L)'
;MGLFDMFKTDKGEEMTPHFGFACSLLYMMKSDGEMDHEEIGQLLAVLGGEESNGVIGVGANNRQLLDNAMKYTRNNSIEKFLSEVTPLLTDAQKMCILVNLIDSSLADGQPEREEQELFGKFLTAFGISEDRFRPFFEVIVLKNDRGVFVNQNHPKNQPGYRVTLPV
;
A
#
# COMPACT_ATOMS: atom_id res chain seq x y z
N MET A 1 -12.65 11.87 33.13
CA MET A 1 -11.27 11.81 32.61
C MET A 1 -10.37 12.59 33.56
N GLY A 2 -9.18 12.08 33.88
CA GLY A 2 -8.33 12.60 34.96
C GLY A 2 -7.08 13.34 34.45
N LEU A 3 -6.52 14.22 35.30
CA LEU A 3 -5.31 15.02 35.03
C LEU A 3 -4.07 14.22 34.63
N PHE A 4 -4.01 12.92 34.94
CA PHE A 4 -2.90 12.03 34.61
C PHE A 4 -3.02 11.39 33.21
N ASP A 5 -4.20 11.42 32.59
CA ASP A 5 -4.37 10.99 31.19
C ASP A 5 -3.71 11.96 30.21
N MET A 6 -3.41 13.19 30.64
CA MET A 6 -2.78 14.25 29.84
C MET A 6 -1.28 14.03 29.59
N PHE A 7 -0.63 13.14 30.37
CA PHE A 7 0.79 12.80 30.23
C PHE A 7 1.06 11.47 29.52
N LYS A 8 0.01 10.71 29.23
CA LYS A 8 0.09 9.65 28.22
C LYS A 8 0.02 10.31 26.86
N THR A 9 1.12 10.95 26.45
CA THR A 9 1.33 11.19 25.03
C THR A 9 1.30 9.81 24.39
N ASP A 10 0.32 9.59 23.54
CA ASP A 10 0.10 8.35 22.81
C ASP A 10 1.23 8.20 21.79
N LYS A 11 2.45 7.91 22.25
CA LYS A 11 3.64 7.75 21.41
C LYS A 11 3.47 6.63 20.38
N GLY A 12 2.44 5.79 20.53
CA GLY A 12 2.04 4.77 19.56
C GLY A 12 0.99 5.20 18.54
N GLU A 13 0.45 6.43 18.62
CA GLU A 13 -0.59 6.95 17.70
C GLU A 13 -0.12 8.17 16.88
N GLU A 14 1.16 8.57 16.96
CA GLU A 14 1.68 9.63 16.10
C GLU A 14 1.80 9.13 14.65
N MET A 15 1.15 9.82 13.72
CA MET A 15 1.23 9.50 12.29
C MET A 15 2.67 9.71 11.81
N THR A 16 3.31 8.64 11.34
CA THR A 16 4.63 8.67 10.70
C THR A 16 4.53 8.14 9.26
N PRO A 17 5.50 8.40 8.38
CA PRO A 17 5.46 7.84 7.02
C PRO A 17 5.38 6.31 6.98
N HIS A 18 6.07 5.60 7.88
CA HIS A 18 6.05 4.14 7.94
C HIS A 18 4.71 3.60 8.46
N PHE A 19 4.15 4.25 9.49
CA PHE A 19 2.80 3.95 9.97
C PHE A 19 1.74 4.23 8.90
N GLY A 20 1.86 5.35 8.20
CA GLY A 20 1.02 5.71 7.07
C GLY A 20 1.08 4.69 5.95
N PHE A 21 2.26 4.14 5.65
CA PHE A 21 2.39 3.04 4.69
C PHE A 21 1.61 1.80 5.13
N ALA A 22 1.72 1.38 6.39
CA ALA A 22 0.96 0.25 6.92
C ALA A 22 -0.55 0.46 6.90
N CYS A 23 -1.02 1.62 7.34
CA CYS A 23 -2.43 1.99 7.27
C CYS A 23 -2.94 2.01 5.82
N SER A 24 -2.13 2.49 4.86
CA SER A 24 -2.52 2.54 3.45
C SER A 24 -2.78 1.14 2.87
N LEU A 25 -1.89 0.18 3.13
CA LEU A 25 -2.06 -1.21 2.70
C LEU A 25 -3.32 -1.82 3.32
N LEU A 26 -3.54 -1.60 4.63
CA LEU A 26 -4.70 -2.13 5.33
C LEU A 26 -6.03 -1.54 4.85
N TYR A 27 -6.09 -0.24 4.53
CA TYR A 27 -7.29 0.36 3.93
C TYR A 27 -7.60 -0.28 2.58
N MET A 28 -6.57 -0.57 1.77
CA MET A 28 -6.74 -1.17 0.45
C MET A 28 -7.19 -2.63 0.52
N MET A 29 -6.65 -3.41 1.46
CA MET A 29 -7.02 -4.81 1.68
C MET A 29 -8.39 -4.98 2.36
N LYS A 30 -9.18 -3.90 2.54
CA LYS A 30 -10.56 -3.92 3.07
C LYS A 30 -10.75 -4.73 4.37
N SER A 31 -9.72 -4.85 5.23
CA SER A 31 -9.82 -5.76 6.37
C SER A 31 -11.01 -5.45 7.29
N ASP A 32 -12.05 -6.29 7.21
CA ASP A 32 -13.27 -6.29 8.03
C ASP A 32 -12.96 -6.56 9.51
N GLY A 33 -11.70 -6.86 9.83
CA GLY A 33 -11.20 -7.14 11.16
C GLY A 33 -10.58 -8.53 11.31
N GLU A 34 -10.75 -9.41 10.33
CA GLU A 34 -10.13 -10.72 10.28
C GLU A 34 -9.26 -10.79 9.02
N MET A 35 -7.94 -10.82 9.22
CA MET A 35 -6.99 -11.21 8.18
C MET A 35 -6.45 -12.58 8.54
N ASP A 36 -6.25 -13.43 7.55
CA ASP A 36 -5.62 -14.72 7.78
C ASP A 36 -4.09 -14.58 7.99
N HIS A 37 -3.45 -15.69 8.33
CA HIS A 37 -2.01 -15.70 8.57
C HIS A 37 -1.17 -15.43 7.31
N GLU A 38 -1.70 -15.72 6.13
CA GLU A 38 -1.02 -15.53 4.85
C GLU A 38 -1.02 -14.05 4.48
N GLU A 39 -2.17 -13.37 4.60
CA GLU A 39 -2.32 -11.92 4.41
C GLU A 39 -1.44 -11.12 5.37
N ILE A 40 -1.41 -11.52 6.65
CA ILE A 40 -0.50 -10.92 7.65
C ILE A 40 0.97 -11.13 7.24
N GLY A 41 1.32 -12.33 6.80
CA GLY A 41 2.67 -12.67 6.37
C GLY A 41 3.13 -11.82 5.18
N GLN A 42 2.25 -11.64 4.20
CA GLN A 42 2.51 -10.81 3.03
C GLN A 42 2.69 -9.33 3.41
N LEU A 43 1.82 -8.80 4.26
CA LEU A 43 1.94 -7.43 4.77
C LEU A 43 3.26 -7.20 5.50
N LEU A 44 3.64 -8.12 6.40
CA LEU A 44 4.90 -8.01 7.13
C LEU A 44 6.13 -8.09 6.21
N ALA A 45 6.05 -8.84 5.10
CA ALA A 45 7.11 -8.88 4.10
C ALA A 45 7.25 -7.54 3.34
N VAL A 46 6.13 -6.86 3.06
CA VAL A 46 6.09 -5.57 2.35
C VAL A 46 6.53 -4.41 3.26
N LEU A 47 6.11 -4.42 4.54
CA LEU A 47 6.37 -3.32 5.47
C LEU A 47 7.85 -3.14 5.82
N GLY A 48 8.68 -4.17 5.62
CA GLY A 48 10.05 -4.16 6.13
C GLY A 48 10.08 -4.04 7.65
N GLY A 49 11.24 -3.70 8.19
CA GLY A 49 11.54 -3.68 9.63
C GLY A 49 12.26 -2.40 10.04
N GLU A 50 12.70 -2.31 11.30
CA GLU A 50 13.61 -1.23 11.70
C GLU A 50 14.92 -1.29 10.92
N GLU A 51 15.42 -0.11 10.53
CA GLU A 51 16.73 0.03 9.91
C GLU A 51 17.81 -0.29 10.94
N SER A 52 18.62 -1.31 10.67
CA SER A 52 19.82 -1.61 11.44
C SER A 52 21.01 -1.57 10.50
N ASN A 53 21.98 -0.71 10.78
CA ASN A 53 23.21 -0.54 9.99
C ASN A 53 22.98 -0.24 8.49
N GLY A 54 22.01 0.62 8.15
CA GLY A 54 21.76 1.00 6.75
C GLY A 54 20.97 -0.03 5.94
N VAL A 55 20.47 -1.09 6.58
CA VAL A 55 19.66 -2.13 5.96
C VAL A 55 18.30 -2.19 6.67
N ILE A 56 17.22 -2.04 5.90
CA ILE A 56 15.86 -2.29 6.36
C ILE A 56 15.65 -3.80 6.35
N GLY A 57 15.55 -4.41 7.54
CA GLY A 57 15.37 -5.85 7.65
C GLY A 57 13.97 -6.29 7.19
N VAL A 58 13.86 -7.06 6.12
CA VAL A 58 12.59 -7.69 5.71
C VAL A 58 12.21 -8.76 6.74
N GLY A 59 11.01 -8.68 7.32
CA GLY A 59 10.54 -9.62 8.35
C GLY A 59 11.07 -9.38 9.78
N ALA A 60 11.75 -8.26 10.06
CA ALA A 60 11.95 -7.86 11.46
C ALA A 60 10.58 -7.50 12.04
N ASN A 61 10.17 -8.14 13.14
CA ASN A 61 8.83 -8.10 13.74
C ASN A 61 8.20 -6.68 13.82
N ASN A 62 7.59 -6.22 12.73
CA ASN A 62 6.76 -5.01 12.70
C ASN A 62 5.31 -5.31 13.09
N ARG A 63 5.12 -6.35 13.91
CA ARG A 63 3.81 -6.80 14.36
C ARG A 63 3.12 -5.72 15.19
N GLN A 64 3.87 -5.00 16.03
CA GLN A 64 3.33 -3.87 16.78
C GLN A 64 2.88 -2.72 15.85
N LEU A 65 3.63 -2.42 14.79
CA LEU A 65 3.24 -1.44 13.78
C LEU A 65 1.94 -1.85 13.09
N LEU A 66 1.85 -3.13 12.69
CA LEU A 66 0.66 -3.69 12.06
C LEU A 66 -0.55 -3.69 12.99
N ASP A 67 -0.38 -4.10 14.25
CA ASP A 67 -1.44 -4.11 15.27
C ASP A 67 -1.99 -2.69 15.51
N ASN A 68 -1.09 -1.70 15.61
CA ASN A 68 -1.48 -0.30 15.73
C ASN A 68 -2.21 0.19 14.47
N ALA A 69 -1.73 -0.22 13.28
CA ALA A 69 -2.33 0.20 12.02
C ALA A 69 -3.72 -0.40 11.86
N MET A 70 -3.93 -1.68 12.21
CA MET A 70 -5.25 -2.32 12.25
C MET A 70 -6.19 -1.62 13.24
N LYS A 71 -5.71 -1.26 14.44
CA LYS A 71 -6.49 -0.49 15.40
C LYS A 71 -6.88 0.88 14.81
N TYR A 72 -5.96 1.56 14.14
CA TYR A 72 -6.22 2.86 13.56
C TYR A 72 -7.24 2.79 12.41
N THR A 73 -7.05 1.87 11.44
CA THR A 73 -7.92 1.77 10.26
C THR A 73 -9.35 1.39 10.62
N ARG A 74 -9.56 0.58 11.67
CA ARG A 74 -10.89 0.24 12.19
C ARG A 74 -11.64 1.42 12.80
N ASN A 75 -10.91 2.40 13.35
CA ASN A 75 -11.50 3.50 14.13
C ASN A 75 -11.54 4.84 13.36
N ASN A 76 -10.96 4.91 12.17
CA ASN A 76 -10.83 6.15 11.41
C ASN A 76 -11.27 5.96 9.96
N SER A 77 -11.97 6.94 9.39
CA SER A 77 -12.31 6.91 7.98
C SER A 77 -11.09 7.15 7.11
N ILE A 78 -11.16 6.68 5.86
CA ILE A 78 -10.12 6.92 4.86
C ILE A 78 -9.87 8.42 4.65
N GLU A 79 -10.91 9.26 4.69
CA GLU A 79 -10.78 10.71 4.50
C GLU A 79 -9.97 11.34 5.63
N LYS A 80 -10.22 10.95 6.88
CA LYS A 80 -9.44 11.40 8.04
C LYS A 80 -7.98 10.98 7.89
N PHE A 81 -7.75 9.70 7.62
CA PHE A 81 -6.41 9.16 7.40
C PHE A 81 -5.64 9.93 6.33
N LEU A 82 -6.24 10.11 5.14
CA LEU A 82 -5.59 10.78 4.02
C LEU A 82 -5.21 12.23 4.37
N SER A 83 -6.05 12.94 5.13
CA SER A 83 -5.74 14.30 5.60
C SER A 83 -4.57 14.36 6.58
N GLU A 84 -4.37 13.32 7.41
CA GLU A 84 -3.29 13.23 8.39
C GLU A 84 -1.97 12.80 7.75
N VAL A 85 -2.00 11.79 6.87
CA VAL A 85 -0.79 11.18 6.31
C VAL A 85 -0.20 12.01 5.17
N THR A 86 -1.03 12.56 4.27
CA THR A 86 -0.59 13.27 3.06
C THR A 86 0.46 14.37 3.32
N PRO A 87 0.31 15.27 4.30
CA PRO A 87 1.29 16.34 4.53
C PRO A 87 2.65 15.84 5.05
N LEU A 88 2.73 14.60 5.54
CA LEU A 88 3.95 14.00 6.07
C LEU A 88 4.78 13.27 5.02
N LEU A 89 4.17 12.95 3.87
CA LEU A 89 4.80 12.14 2.83
C LEU A 89 5.54 13.00 1.80
N THR A 90 6.79 12.63 1.56
CA THR A 90 7.53 13.05 0.39
C THR A 90 6.92 12.46 -0.89
N ASP A 91 7.26 13.06 -2.04
CA ASP A 91 6.81 12.55 -3.34
C ASP A 91 7.21 11.08 -3.58
N ALA A 92 8.44 10.71 -3.23
CA ALA A 92 8.92 9.33 -3.34
C ALA A 92 8.11 8.36 -2.47
N GLN A 93 7.75 8.75 -1.25
CA GLN A 93 6.94 7.92 -0.36
C GLN A 93 5.50 7.75 -0.89
N LYS A 94 4.91 8.81 -1.44
CA LYS A 94 3.58 8.76 -2.07
C LYS A 94 3.58 7.77 -3.26
N MET A 95 4.56 7.88 -4.14
CA MET A 95 4.71 6.96 -5.27
C MET A 95 4.94 5.51 -4.82
N CYS A 96 5.78 5.31 -3.80
CA CYS A 96 6.04 3.99 -3.23
C CYS A 96 4.75 3.35 -2.68
N ILE A 97 3.96 4.11 -1.91
CA ILE A 97 2.67 3.65 -1.40
C ILE A 97 1.77 3.24 -2.56
N LEU A 98 1.53 4.12 -3.55
CA LEU A 98 0.63 3.83 -4.67
C LEU A 98 1.03 2.57 -5.46
N VAL A 99 2.33 2.38 -5.71
CA VAL A 99 2.83 1.18 -6.41
C VAL A 99 2.56 -0.09 -5.59
N ASN A 100 2.75 -0.06 -4.27
CA ASN A 100 2.43 -1.20 -3.42
C ASN A 100 0.91 -1.45 -3.35
N LEU A 101 0.08 -0.40 -3.28
CA LEU A 101 -1.38 -0.56 -3.25
C LEU A 101 -1.90 -1.27 -4.50
N ILE A 102 -1.45 -0.84 -5.69
CA ILE A 102 -1.92 -1.46 -6.92
C ILE A 102 -1.35 -2.86 -7.11
N ASP A 103 -0.11 -3.11 -6.65
CA ASP A 103 0.48 -4.44 -6.68
C ASP A 103 -0.27 -5.43 -5.79
N SER A 104 -0.67 -4.99 -4.60
CA SER A 104 -1.54 -5.78 -3.71
C SER A 104 -2.89 -6.09 -4.36
N SER A 105 -3.59 -5.09 -4.90
CA SER A 105 -4.91 -5.32 -5.51
C SER A 105 -4.88 -6.14 -6.80
N LEU A 106 -3.75 -6.16 -7.53
CA LEU A 106 -3.60 -6.98 -8.73
C LEU A 106 -3.16 -8.42 -8.43
N ALA A 107 -2.71 -8.71 -7.21
CA ALA A 107 -2.19 -10.04 -6.84
C ALA A 107 -3.28 -11.12 -6.95
N ASP A 108 -4.52 -10.78 -6.59
CA ASP A 108 -5.67 -11.69 -6.59
C ASP A 108 -6.53 -11.62 -7.86
N GLY A 109 -6.17 -10.74 -8.81
CA GLY A 109 -6.84 -10.62 -10.10
C GLY A 109 -7.10 -9.17 -10.50
N GLN A 110 -8.30 -8.93 -11.04
CA GLN A 110 -8.72 -7.57 -11.40
C GLN A 110 -9.31 -6.87 -10.17
N PRO A 111 -8.88 -5.64 -9.84
CA PRO A 111 -9.39 -4.93 -8.68
C PRO A 111 -10.90 -4.69 -8.80
N GLU A 112 -11.62 -4.86 -7.71
CA GLU A 112 -13.05 -4.56 -7.64
C GLU A 112 -13.30 -3.05 -7.81
N ARG A 113 -14.54 -2.67 -8.10
CA ARG A 113 -14.88 -1.24 -8.30
C ARG A 113 -14.57 -0.41 -7.05
N GLU A 114 -14.84 -0.94 -5.88
CA GLU A 114 -14.61 -0.27 -4.60
C GLU A 114 -13.10 -0.05 -4.35
N GLU A 115 -12.25 -1.00 -4.77
CA GLU A 115 -10.79 -0.85 -4.74
C GLU A 115 -10.33 0.24 -5.70
N GLN A 116 -10.87 0.28 -6.93
CA GLN A 116 -10.55 1.32 -7.90
C GLN A 116 -10.95 2.72 -7.40
N GLU A 117 -12.13 2.85 -6.80
CA GLU A 117 -12.60 4.09 -6.19
C GLU A 117 -11.70 4.52 -5.02
N LEU A 118 -11.30 3.57 -4.17
CA LEU A 118 -10.38 3.82 -3.06
C LEU A 118 -9.01 4.28 -3.56
N PHE A 119 -8.45 3.61 -4.58
CA PHE A 119 -7.19 4.00 -5.20
C PHE A 119 -7.26 5.42 -5.79
N GLY A 120 -8.39 5.78 -6.41
CA GLY A 120 -8.66 7.13 -6.89
C GLY A 120 -8.62 8.19 -5.77
N LYS A 121 -9.07 7.85 -4.56
CA LYS A 121 -8.94 8.74 -3.38
C LYS A 121 -7.48 8.95 -2.99
N PHE A 122 -6.65 7.91 -3.02
CA PHE A 122 -5.21 8.02 -2.76
C PHE A 122 -4.51 8.92 -3.79
N LEU A 123 -4.75 8.71 -5.09
CA LEU A 123 -4.20 9.57 -6.16
C LEU A 123 -4.57 11.04 -5.93
N THR A 124 -5.85 11.30 -5.67
CA THR A 124 -6.37 12.65 -5.43
C THR A 124 -5.73 13.29 -4.20
N ALA A 125 -5.72 12.59 -3.06
CA ALA A 125 -5.13 13.11 -1.83
C ALA A 125 -3.64 13.37 -1.97
N PHE A 126 -2.90 12.48 -2.65
CA PHE A 126 -1.46 12.64 -2.85
C PHE A 126 -1.09 13.71 -3.86
N GLY A 127 -2.05 14.19 -4.66
CA GLY A 127 -1.83 15.16 -5.73
C GLY A 127 -1.15 14.53 -6.96
N ILE A 128 -1.42 13.25 -7.22
CA ILE A 128 -0.82 12.48 -8.30
C ILE A 128 -1.89 12.21 -9.34
N SER A 129 -1.75 12.81 -10.53
CA SER A 129 -2.64 12.55 -11.65
C SER A 129 -2.48 11.13 -12.19
N GLU A 130 -3.55 10.57 -12.77
CA GLU A 130 -3.49 9.29 -13.47
C GLU A 130 -2.44 9.25 -14.58
N ASP A 131 -2.31 10.31 -15.37
CA ASP A 131 -1.30 10.37 -16.45
C ASP A 131 0.13 10.21 -15.90
N ARG A 132 0.43 10.88 -14.78
CA ARG A 132 1.71 10.74 -14.08
C ARG A 132 1.94 9.32 -13.55
N PHE A 133 0.88 8.67 -13.05
CA PHE A 133 0.99 7.34 -12.45
C PHE A 133 0.95 6.20 -13.48
N ARG A 134 0.39 6.44 -14.67
CA ARG A 134 0.16 5.43 -15.73
C ARG A 134 1.39 4.55 -16.04
N PRO A 135 2.61 5.08 -16.21
CA PRO A 135 3.77 4.23 -16.50
C PRO A 135 4.06 3.21 -15.39
N PHE A 136 3.84 3.59 -14.12
CA PHE A 136 4.04 2.70 -12.97
C PHE A 136 2.94 1.64 -12.91
N PHE A 137 1.69 2.05 -13.11
CA PHE A 137 0.55 1.13 -13.18
C PHE A 137 0.77 0.03 -14.23
N GLU A 138 1.17 0.40 -15.46
CA GLU A 138 1.40 -0.56 -16.55
C GLU A 138 2.53 -1.54 -16.26
N VAL A 139 3.60 -1.10 -15.58
CA VAL A 139 4.68 -1.97 -15.13
C VAL A 139 4.18 -2.98 -14.10
N ILE A 140 3.32 -2.58 -13.17
CA ILE A 140 2.76 -3.50 -12.16
C ILE A 140 1.73 -4.45 -12.78
N VAL A 141 0.93 -3.99 -13.74
CA VAL A 141 0.07 -4.88 -14.54
C VAL A 141 0.92 -5.93 -15.28
N LEU A 142 2.05 -5.53 -15.86
CA LEU A 142 2.97 -6.49 -16.48
C LEU A 142 3.55 -7.47 -15.45
N LYS A 143 3.97 -7.00 -14.27
CA LYS A 143 4.49 -7.84 -13.18
C LYS A 143 3.48 -8.93 -12.77
N ASN A 144 2.20 -8.59 -12.72
CA ASN A 144 1.13 -9.49 -12.27
C ASN A 144 0.48 -10.31 -13.40
N ASP A 145 0.83 -10.06 -14.66
CA ASP A 145 0.33 -10.80 -15.81
C ASP A 145 0.96 -12.21 -15.92
N ARG A 146 0.50 -13.14 -15.09
CA ARG A 146 0.93 -14.56 -15.12
C ARG A 146 0.51 -15.27 -16.41
N GLY A 147 -0.43 -14.69 -17.16
CA GLY A 147 -0.92 -15.20 -18.44
C GLY A 147 0.19 -15.37 -19.47
N VAL A 148 1.23 -14.53 -19.41
CA VAL A 148 2.39 -14.63 -20.30
C VAL A 148 3.09 -16.00 -20.26
N PHE A 149 3.03 -16.73 -19.14
CA PHE A 149 3.69 -18.02 -19.00
C PHE A 149 2.81 -19.21 -19.37
N VAL A 150 1.48 -19.08 -19.27
CA VAL A 150 0.54 -20.21 -19.38
C VAL A 150 -0.38 -20.13 -20.60
N ASN A 151 -0.61 -18.95 -21.16
CA ASN A 151 -1.42 -18.77 -22.36
C ASN A 151 -0.51 -18.74 -23.60
N GLN A 152 -0.55 -19.81 -24.40
CA GLN A 152 0.25 -19.90 -25.64
C GLN A 152 -0.12 -18.83 -26.67
N ASN A 153 -1.35 -18.30 -26.61
CA ASN A 153 -1.85 -17.25 -27.49
C ASN A 153 -1.81 -15.86 -26.83
N HIS A 154 -1.02 -15.68 -25.77
CA HIS A 154 -0.95 -14.40 -25.08
C HIS A 154 -0.54 -13.27 -26.04
N PRO A 155 -1.24 -12.13 -26.07
CA PRO A 155 -0.93 -11.03 -27.01
C PRO A 155 0.50 -10.49 -26.88
N LYS A 156 1.05 -10.52 -25.66
CA LYS A 156 2.44 -10.08 -25.39
C LYS A 156 3.51 -11.12 -25.77
N ASN A 157 3.11 -12.33 -26.17
CA ASN A 157 4.04 -13.39 -26.61
C ASN A 157 4.17 -13.43 -28.14
N GLN A 158 3.48 -12.56 -28.87
CA GLN A 158 3.50 -12.55 -30.34
C GLN A 158 4.90 -12.18 -30.87
N PRO A 159 5.36 -12.80 -31.97
CA PRO A 159 6.63 -12.43 -32.61
C PRO A 159 6.71 -10.93 -32.91
N GLY A 160 7.81 -10.29 -32.50
CA GLY A 160 8.02 -8.86 -32.72
C GLY A 160 7.39 -7.93 -31.67
N TYR A 161 6.63 -8.45 -30.72
CA TYR A 161 6.19 -7.66 -29.56
C TYR A 161 7.40 -7.23 -28.72
N ARG A 162 7.41 -5.97 -28.29
CA ARG A 162 8.42 -5.42 -27.39
C ARG A 162 7.74 -4.66 -26.26
N VAL A 163 8.11 -4.97 -25.03
CA VAL A 163 7.68 -4.19 -23.87
C VAL A 163 8.32 -2.81 -23.94
N THR A 164 7.49 -1.77 -23.89
CA THR A 164 7.90 -0.37 -23.87
C THR A 164 7.13 0.35 -22.76
N LEU A 165 7.74 1.36 -22.15
CA LEU A 165 7.00 2.27 -21.30
C LEU A 165 6.20 3.25 -22.18
N PRO A 166 4.98 3.63 -21.76
CA PRO A 166 4.23 4.68 -22.42
C PRO A 166 5.03 5.98 -22.31
N VAL A 167 5.12 6.71 -23.43
CA VAL A 167 5.83 7.99 -23.55
C VAL A 167 4.92 9.12 -23.11
#